data_AF-A0A349JBZ0-F1
#
_entry.id   AF-A0A349JBZ0-F1
#
_cell.length_a   1.000
_cell.length_b   1.000
_cell.length_c   1.000
_cell.angle_alpha   90.00
_cell.angle_beta   90.00
_cell.angle_gamma   90.00
#
_symmetry.space_group_name_H-M   'P 1'
#
loop_
_entity.id
_entity.type
_entity.pdbx_description
1 polymer ?
#
loop_
_entity_poly.entity_id
_entity_poly.type
_entity_poly.pdbx_seq_one_letter_code
_entity_poly.pdbx_strand_id
1 'polypeptide(L)' 'MRIDVITLFPEALQGYLDASIVGRARRRGLVEVDLVDPRRWAGGRHRKVDDRP' A
#
# COMPACT_ATOMS: atom_id res chain seq x y z
N MET A 1 13.54 9.20 2.32
CA MET A 1 12.98 8.22 3.28
C MET A 1 12.02 7.33 2.52
N ARG A 2 12.08 6.01 2.72
CA ARG A 2 11.21 5.03 2.03
C ARG A 2 10.32 4.33 3.05
N ILE A 3 9.04 4.16 2.72
CA ILE A 3 8.04 3.50 3.55
C ILE A 3 7.27 2.51 2.68
N ASP A 4 7.31 1.23 3.03
CA ASP A 4 6.52 0.19 2.40
C ASP A 4 5.32 -0.15 3.30
N VAL A 5 4.10 -0.08 2.77
CA VAL A 5 2.86 -0.38 3.49
C VAL A 5 2.23 -1.64 2.94
N ILE A 6 2.17 -2.69 3.75
CA ILE A 6 1.50 -3.94 3.40
C ILE A 6 0.02 -3.83 3.78
N THR A 7 -0.87 -3.91 2.80
CA THR A 7 -2.31 -3.78 3.00
C THR A 7 -3.12 -4.53 1.94
N LEU A 8 -4.29 -5.04 2.33
CA LEU A 8 -5.26 -5.62 1.38
C LEU A 8 -6.04 -4.56 0.59
N PHE A 9 -5.91 -3.28 0.95
CA PHE A 9 -6.68 -2.17 0.38
C PHE A 9 -5.77 -1.01 -0.05
N PRO A 10 -4.85 -1.21 -1.02
CA PRO A 10 -3.96 -0.15 -1.46
C PRO A 10 -4.73 1.06 -2.04
N GLU A 11 -5.83 0.84 -2.75
CA GLU A 11 -6.63 1.90 -3.36
C GLU A 11 -7.25 2.84 -2.32
N ALA A 12 -7.59 2.32 -1.13
CA ALA A 12 -8.15 3.11 -0.04
C ALA A 12 -7.15 4.14 0.52
N LEU A 13 -5.85 3.89 0.34
CA LEU A 13 -4.79 4.77 0.86
C LEU A 13 -4.37 5.85 -0.15
N GLN A 14 -4.61 5.66 -1.45
CA GLN A 14 -4.13 6.58 -2.49
C GLN A 14 -4.57 8.03 -2.25
N GLY A 15 -5.86 8.25 -1.95
CA GLY A 15 -6.37 9.59 -1.70
C GLY A 15 -5.64 10.32 -0.56
N TYR A 16 -5.31 9.60 0.52
CA TYR A 16 -4.56 10.16 1.65
C TYR A 16 -3.10 10.45 1.29
N LEU A 17 -2.47 9.58 0.50
CA LEU A 17 -1.07 9.72 0.09
C LEU A 17 -0.85 10.88 -0.90
N ASP A 18 -1.88 11.26 -1.65
CA ASP A 18 -1.79 12.33 -2.64
C ASP A 18 -2.25 13.70 -2.11
N ALA A 19 -2.92 13.69 -0.96
CA ALA A 19 -3.45 14.88 -0.30
C ALA A 19 -2.41 15.63 0.55
N SER A 20 -2.62 16.96 0.65
CA SER A 20 -1.96 17.85 1.61
C SER A 20 -0.43 17.68 1.69
N ILE A 21 0.12 17.62 2.91
CA ILE A 21 1.56 17.57 3.19
C ILE A 21 2.22 16.29 2.67
N VAL A 22 1.54 15.15 2.76
CA VAL A 22 2.06 13.86 2.30
C VAL A 22 2.23 13.87 0.78
N GLY A 23 1.19 14.30 0.05
CA GLY A 23 1.26 14.41 -1.41
C GLY A 23 2.33 15.40 -1.87
N ARG A 24 2.49 16.54 -1.20
CA ARG A 24 3.58 17.49 -1.50
C ARG A 24 4.95 16.88 -1.23
N ALA A 25 5.12 16.13 -0.16
CA ALA A 25 6.39 15.48 0.16
C ALA A 25 6.76 14.40 -0.88
N ARG A 26 5.78 13.61 -1.35
CA ARG A 26 5.97 12.62 -2.43
C ARG A 26 6.36 13.29 -3.74
N ARG A 27 5.64 14.34 -4.15
CA ARG A 27 5.96 15.10 -5.39
C ARG A 27 7.34 15.77 -5.35
N ARG A 28 7.82 16.13 -4.16
CA ARG A 28 9.17 16.69 -3.97
C ARG A 28 10.26 15.63 -3.80
N GLY A 29 9.92 14.34 -3.87
CA GLY A 29 10.86 13.23 -3.69
C GLY A 29 11.42 13.11 -2.26
N LEU A 30 10.80 13.74 -1.27
CA LEU A 30 11.26 13.71 0.12
C LEU A 30 10.89 12.38 0.81
N VAL A 31 9.78 11.79 0.38
CA VAL A 31 9.30 10.48 0.84
C VAL A 31 8.82 9.64 -0.34
N GLU A 32 9.22 8.38 -0.34
CA GLU A 32 8.71 7.33 -1.23
C GLU A 32 7.77 6.45 -0.41
N VAL A 33 6.57 6.20 -0.93
CA VAL A 33 5.58 5.33 -0.27
C VAL A 33 5.08 4.32 -1.29
N ASP A 34 5.37 3.05 -0.99
CA ASP A 34 4.98 1.91 -1.80
C ASP A 34 3.87 1.13 -1.11
N LEU A 35 2.81 0.82 -1.86
CA LEU A 35 1.67 0.07 -1.39
C LEU A 35 1.74 -1.37 -1.90
N VAL A 36 1.81 -2.30 -0.96
CA VAL A 36 2.07 -3.71 -1.23
C VAL A 36 0.84 -4.53 -0.88
N ASP A 37 0.21 -5.13 -1.89
CA ASP A 37 -0.91 -6.04 -1.71
C ASP A 37 -0.43 -7.49 -1.55
N PRO A 38 -0.50 -8.09 -0.34
CA PRO A 38 0.00 -9.43 -0.08
C PRO A 38 -0.74 -10.51 -0.90
N ARG A 39 -1.93 -10.23 -1.45
CA ARG A 39 -2.66 -11.15 -2.33
C ARG A 39 -1.87 -11.51 -3.59
N ARG A 40 -0.87 -10.71 -3.99
CA ARG A 40 0.02 -11.02 -5.12
C ARG A 40 0.90 -12.26 -4.88
N TRP A 41 1.14 -12.60 -3.62
CA TRP A 41 1.92 -13.77 -3.21
C TRP A 41 1.04 -14.88 -2.61
N ALA A 42 -0.28 -14.67 -2.55
CA ALA A 42 -1.21 -15.67 -2.08
C ALA A 42 -1.38 -16.80 -3.11
N GLY A 43 -1.35 -18.04 -2.61
CA GLY A 43 -1.63 -19.22 -3.42
C GLY A 43 -3.12 -19.38 -3.77
N GLY A 44 -3.40 -20.25 -4.74
CA GLY A 44 -4.75 -20.65 -5.11
C GLY A 44 -5.57 -19.61 -5.89
N ARG A 45 -6.67 -20.06 -6.49
CA ARG A 45 -7.51 -19.26 -7.41
C ARG A 45 -8.07 -17.98 -6.76
N HIS A 46 -8.37 -18.03 -5.47
CA HIS A 46 -9.04 -16.92 -4.76
C HIS A 46 -8.07 -15.96 -4.06
N ARG A 47 -6.75 -16.22 -4.11
CA ARG A 47 -5.72 -15.39 -3.46
C ARG A 47 -6.06 -15.06 -1.99
N LYS A 48 -6.45 -16.08 -1.22
CA LYS A 48 -6.75 -15.95 0.22
C LYS A 48 -5.47 -15.67 1.00
N VAL A 49 -5.59 -14.85 2.04
CA VAL A 49 -4.48 -14.36 2.86
C VAL A 49 -4.68 -14.63 4.35
N ASP A 50 -5.89 -15.04 4.72
CA ASP A 50 -6.33 -15.42 6.06
C ASP A 50 -6.59 -16.93 6.14
N ASP A 51 -6.66 -17.46 7.35
CA ASP A 51 -7.09 -18.84 7.62
C ASP A 51 -7.83 -18.92 8.96
N ARG A 52 -8.41 -20.08 9.26
CA ARG A 52 -9.03 -20.37 10.56
C ARG A 52 -7.95 -20.47 11.65
N PRO A 53 -8.16 -19.85 12.82
CA PRO A 53 -7.23 -19.95 13.95
C PRO A 53 -7.22 -21.36 14.57
#